data_AF-A0AB73THJ7-F1
#
_entry.id   AF-A0AB73THJ7-F1
#
_cell.length_a   1.000
_cell.length_b   1.000
_cell.length_c   1.000
_cell.angle_alpha   90.00
_cell.angle_beta   90.00
_cell.angle_gamma   90.00
#
_symmetry.space_group_name_H-M   'P 1'
#
loop_
_entity.id
_entity.type
_entity.pdbx_description
1 polymer ?
#
loop_
_entity_poly.entity_id
_entity_poly.type
_entity_poly.pdbx_seq_one_letter_code
_entity_poly.pdbx_strand_id
1 'polypeptide(L)' 'MFGNLATGPHLAVLVVIMLLEIGALVLLWRDGTRSRLAKVVWTVVVIVIPVVGALGFLVNWALGRLAARLNRAH' A
#
# COMPACT_ATOMS: atom_id res chain seq x y z
N MET A 1 3.67 16.46 -5.38
CA MET A 1 2.66 15.59 -4.72
C MET A 1 3.25 14.72 -3.62
N PHE A 2 4.41 14.07 -3.80
CA PHE A 2 5.06 13.34 -2.70
C PHE A 2 5.40 14.20 -1.47
N GLY A 3 5.71 15.50 -1.66
CA GLY A 3 5.87 16.46 -0.56
C GLY A 3 4.59 16.71 0.26
N ASN A 4 3.40 16.36 -0.25
CA ASN A 4 2.13 16.47 0.48
C ASN A 4 1.76 15.19 1.24
N LEU A 5 2.52 14.09 1.11
CA LEU A 5 2.28 12.88 1.93
C LEU A 5 2.50 13.16 3.43
N ALA A 6 3.28 14.19 3.76
CA ALA A 6 3.51 14.69 5.12
C ALA A 6 2.47 15.71 5.60
N THR A 7 1.41 15.98 4.83
CA THR A 7 0.29 16.81 5.31
C THR A 7 -0.68 15.94 6.14
N GLY A 8 -1.14 16.47 7.27
CA GLY A 8 -1.74 15.73 8.40
C GLY A 8 -2.69 14.56 8.06
N PRO A 9 -3.68 14.72 7.16
CA PRO A 9 -4.63 13.65 6.85
C PRO A 9 -3.99 12.44 6.14
N HIS A 10 -3.05 12.69 5.22
CA HIS A 10 -2.40 11.61 4.46
C HIS A 10 -1.44 10.82 5.34
N LEU A 11 -0.74 11.49 6.25
CA LEU A 11 0.13 10.83 7.23
C LEU A 11 -0.69 9.94 8.17
N ALA A 12 -1.85 10.41 8.65
CA ALA A 12 -2.74 9.62 9.50
C ALA A 12 -3.19 8.32 8.81
N VAL A 13 -3.55 8.39 7.53
CA VAL A 13 -3.93 7.19 6.75
C VAL A 13 -2.75 6.22 6.62
N LEU A 14 -1.55 6.71 6.32
CA LEU A 14 -0.36 5.85 6.24
C LEU A 14 -0.05 5.17 7.57
N VAL A 15 -0.16 5.89 8.69
CA VAL A 15 0.01 5.33 10.03
C VAL A 15 -1.04 4.25 10.31
N VAL A 16 -2.31 4.50 9.99
CA VAL A 16 -3.38 3.50 10.18
C VAL A 16 -3.10 2.25 9.35
N ILE A 17 -2.73 2.39 8.08
CA ILE A 17 -2.38 1.25 7.21
C ILE A 17 -1.21 0.47 7.84
N MET A 18 -0.16 1.15 8.29
CA MET A 18 1.00 0.52 8.90
C MET A 18 0.64 -0.23 10.19
N LEU A 19 -0.20 0.35 11.04
CA LEU A 19 -0.68 -0.31 12.26
C LEU A 19 -1.52 -1.56 11.94
N LEU A 20 -2.35 -1.50 10.90
CA LEU A 20 -3.15 -2.64 10.44
C LEU A 20 -2.25 -3.76 9.90
N GLU A 21 -1.22 -3.44 9.11
CA GLU A 21 -0.25 -4.42 8.63
C GLU A 21 0.49 -5.10 9.78
N ILE A 22 1.04 -4.31 10.71
CA ILE A 22 1.75 -4.83 11.89
C ILE A 22 0.80 -5.72 12.71
N GLY A 23 -0.42 -5.26 12.97
CA GLY A 23 -1.44 -6.03 13.67
C GLY A 23 -1.76 -7.35 12.98
N ALA A 24 -1.95 -7.33 11.65
CA ALA A 24 -2.20 -8.54 10.86
C ALA A 24 -1.04 -9.54 10.97
N LEU A 25 0.21 -9.07 10.86
CA LEU A 25 1.39 -9.92 11.00
C LEU A 25 1.53 -10.50 12.41
N VAL A 26 1.33 -9.69 13.44
CA VAL A 26 1.36 -10.15 14.84
C VAL A 26 0.33 -11.24 15.08
N LEU A 27 -0.92 -11.03 14.64
CA LEU A 27 -1.99 -12.01 14.81
C LEU A 27 -1.71 -13.30 14.02
N LEU A 28 -1.23 -13.17 12.78
CA LEU A 28 -0.86 -14.30 11.93
C LEU A 28 0.22 -15.18 12.57
N TRP A 29 1.24 -14.57 13.14
CA TRP A 29 2.35 -15.30 13.73
C TRP A 29 2.03 -15.85 15.13
N ARG A 30 1.17 -15.15 15.89
CA ARG A 30 0.64 -15.62 17.18
C ARG A 30 -0.25 -16.86 17.04
N ASP A 31 -0.98 -17.01 15.94
CA ASP A 31 -1.90 -18.14 15.73
C ASP A 31 -1.14 -19.48 15.68
N GLY A 32 -1.33 -20.35 16.69
CA GLY A 32 -0.68 -21.66 16.77
C GLY A 32 -1.28 -22.74 15.87
N THR A 33 -2.44 -22.48 15.25
CA THR A 33 -3.22 -23.50 14.52
C THR A 33 -2.82 -23.65 13.05
N ARG A 34 -2.17 -22.63 12.49
CA ARG A 34 -1.76 -22.59 11.08
C ARG A 34 -0.39 -23.20 10.85
N SER A 35 -0.26 -23.92 9.73
CA SER A 35 1.04 -24.43 9.27
C SER A 35 2.04 -23.30 8.97
N ARG A 36 3.33 -23.59 9.12
CA ARG A 36 4.41 -22.62 8.87
C ARG A 36 4.37 -22.08 7.44
N LEU A 37 4.11 -22.94 6.45
CA LEU A 37 4.00 -22.53 5.05
C LEU A 37 2.86 -21.53 4.86
N ALA A 38 1.69 -21.78 5.45
CA ALA A 38 0.57 -20.86 5.36
C ALA A 38 0.91 -19.50 5.98
N LYS A 39 1.61 -19.46 7.11
CA LYS A 39 2.06 -18.20 7.73
C LYS A 39 3.01 -17.40 6.81
N VAL A 40 3.96 -18.08 6.17
CA VAL A 40 4.89 -17.42 5.24
C VAL A 40 4.14 -16.85 4.03
N VAL A 41 3.26 -17.64 3.40
CA VAL A 41 2.45 -17.18 2.27
C VAL A 41 1.62 -15.96 2.65
N TRP A 42 0.92 -16.01 3.79
CA TRP A 42 0.12 -14.87 4.25
C TRP A 42 0.96 -13.64 4.62
N THR A 43 2.18 -13.82 5.12
CA THR A 43 3.11 -12.70 5.36
C THR A 43 3.43 -11.99 4.06
N VAL A 44 3.74 -12.75 3.00
CA VAL A 44 4.00 -12.20 1.67
C VAL A 44 2.76 -11.46 1.15
N VAL A 45 1.57 -12.07 1.27
CA VAL A 45 0.31 -11.44 0.83
C VAL A 45 0.07 -10.10 1.53
N VAL A 46 0.19 -10.06 2.86
CA VAL A 46 -0.02 -8.83 3.65
C VAL A 46 0.90 -7.71 3.17
N ILE A 47 2.18 -8.00 2.95
CA ILE A 47 3.18 -7.01 2.51
C ILE A 47 2.96 -6.60 1.05
N VAL A 48 2.61 -7.52 0.16
CA VAL A 48 2.51 -7.26 -1.28
C VAL A 48 1.29 -6.41 -1.62
N ILE A 49 0.16 -6.57 -0.92
CA ILE A 49 -1.07 -5.81 -1.19
C ILE A 49 -0.84 -4.29 -1.22
N PRO A 50 -0.26 -3.65 -0.19
CA PRO A 50 -0.02 -2.20 -0.22
C PRO A 50 1.01 -1.80 -1.28
N VAL A 51 2.01 -2.64 -1.55
CA VAL A 51 2.96 -2.38 -2.65
C VAL A 51 2.23 -2.32 -4.00
N VAL A 52 1.36 -3.29 -4.28
CA VAL A 52 0.55 -3.30 -5.50
C VAL A 52 -0.37 -2.07 -5.57
N GLY A 53 -1.00 -1.70 -4.45
CA GLY A 53 -1.81 -0.48 -4.36
C GLY A 53 -1.01 0.79 -4.68
N ALA A 54 0.19 0.91 -4.12
CA ALA A 54 1.10 2.04 -4.39
C ALA A 54 1.55 2.09 -5.85
N LEU A 55 1.87 0.94 -6.46
CA LEU A 55 2.23 0.84 -7.87
C LEU A 55 1.05 1.23 -8.78
N GLY A 56 -0.16 0.73 -8.50
CA GLY A 56 -1.37 1.09 -9.23
C GLY A 56 -1.66 2.59 -9.17
N PHE A 57 -1.53 3.19 -7.98
CA PHE A 57 -1.63 4.64 -7.81
C PHE A 57 -0.60 5.39 -8.66
N LEU A 58 0.66 4.95 -8.65
CA LEU A 58 1.74 5.58 -9.40
C LEU A 58 1.48 5.54 -10.92
N VAL A 59 1.02 4.40 -11.43
CA VAL A 59 0.64 4.24 -12.83
C VAL A 59 -0.53 5.16 -13.18
N ASN A 60 -1.60 5.15 -12.39
CA ASN A 60 -2.76 6.01 -12.61
C ASN A 60 -2.38 7.50 -12.61
N TRP A 61 -1.51 7.89 -11.69
CA TRP A 61 -0.98 9.25 -11.62
C TRP A 61 -0.17 9.61 -12.87
N ALA A 62 0.70 8.72 -13.34
CA ALA A 62 1.50 8.94 -14.54
C ALA A 62 0.62 9.10 -15.78
N LEU A 63 -0.40 8.25 -15.92
CA LEU A 63 -1.39 8.32 -17.00
C LEU A 63 -2.17 9.64 -16.97
N GLY A 64 -2.68 10.05 -15.79
CA GLY A 64 -3.36 11.33 -15.64
C GLY A 64 -2.47 12.53 -16.01
N ARG A 65 -1.18 12.47 -15.63
CA ARG A 65 -0.21 13.50 -16.00
C ARG A 65 0.07 13.54 -17.50
N LEU A 66 0.14 12.39 -18.16
CA LEU A 66 0.32 12.29 -19.60
C LEU A 66 -0.90 12.84 -20.34
N ALA A 67 -2.11 12.45 -19.95
CA ALA A 67 -3.36 12.97 -20.52
C ALA A 67 -3.43 14.50 -20.40
N ALA A 68 -3.08 15.06 -19.24
CA ALA A 68 -3.05 16.51 -19.03
C ALA A 68 -1.97 17.25 -19.86
N ARG A 69 -0.93 16.55 -20.34
CA ARG A 69 0.06 17.12 -21.27
C ARG A 69 -0.46 17.09 -22.71
N LEU A 70 -1.05 15.98 -23.13
CA LEU A 70 -1.62 15.83 -24.47
C LEU A 70 -2.75 16.84 -24.70
N ASN A 71 -3.64 17.01 -23.72
CA ASN A 71 -4.75 17.96 -23.80
C ASN A 71 -4.32 19.44 -23.82
N ARG A 72 -3.05 19.76 -23.49
CA ARG A 72 -2.52 21.13 -23.59
C ARG A 72 -1.70 21.37 -24.85
N ALA A 73 -1.33 20.29 -25.56
CA ALA A 73 -0.61 20.36 -26.82
C ALA A 73 -1.56 20.43 -28.03
N HIS A 74 -2.87 20.32 -27.78
CA HIS A 74 -3.98 20.41 -28.72
C HIS A 74 -4.83 21.63 -28.35
#